data_AF-A0A963WED0-F1
#
_entry.id   AF-A0A963WED0-F1
#
_cell.length_a   1.000
_cell.length_b   1.000
_cell.length_c   1.000
_cell.angle_alpha   90.00
_cell.angle_beta   90.00
_cell.angle_gamma   90.00
#
_symmetry.space_group_name_H-M   'P 1'
#
loop_
_entity.id
_entity.type
_entity.pdbx_description
1 polymer ?
#
loop_
_entity_poly.entity_id
_entity_poly.type
_entity_poly.pdbx_seq_one_letter_code
_entity_poly.pdbx_strand_id
1 'polypeptide(L)'
;TVPSTGSYWLEAAGAQGSNNTSSTYAAGLGALIGGQFSLTNGAQLRILAGQQVSASGGNGGGGGSFVTDSSNSPLVVAGGGAGSGNLDNPGAKDGQAGNAGGAGSGGGGAGGTAGQGGSVGASGFQSGAGGGLLTNGADGWTTNTGGLAFVNGGAGGSANAPASGGFGGGGSGSSYVVGGGGGGYSGGGGGGNAAGGMGGGGGSFNGGASASNQAGVNTGNGYVRICSAAAPPAPPPATVQAVPVGGPWVLSALGAMLGLLGWRARRRSGVGR
;
A
#
# COMPACT_ATOMS: atom_id res chain seq x y z
N THR A 1 1.78 -3.29 -25.28
CA THR A 1 1.39 -1.98 -25.86
C THR A 1 -0.12 -1.84 -25.80
N VAL A 2 -0.63 -0.63 -25.94
CA VAL A 2 -2.08 -0.32 -25.93
C VAL A 2 -2.73 -0.82 -27.23
N PRO A 3 -3.82 -1.62 -27.17
CA PRO A 3 -4.39 -2.29 -28.35
C PRO A 3 -5.28 -1.39 -29.22
N SER A 4 -5.84 -0.32 -28.67
CA SER A 4 -6.69 0.62 -29.42
C SER A 4 -6.66 2.01 -28.77
N THR A 5 -6.82 3.05 -29.57
CA THR A 5 -6.97 4.42 -29.03
C THR A 5 -8.30 4.53 -28.31
N GLY A 6 -8.29 5.04 -27.10
CA GLY A 6 -9.52 5.20 -26.32
C GLY A 6 -9.28 5.58 -24.87
N SER A 7 -10.35 5.55 -24.10
CA SER A 7 -10.31 5.80 -22.67
C SER A 7 -10.10 4.49 -21.90
N TYR A 8 -9.18 4.53 -20.94
CA TYR A 8 -8.82 3.39 -20.10
C TYR A 8 -8.88 3.77 -18.62
N TRP A 9 -9.41 2.87 -17.81
CA TRP A 9 -9.20 2.88 -16.36
C TRP A 9 -7.89 2.17 -16.05
N LEU A 10 -6.96 2.88 -15.41
CA LEU A 10 -5.73 2.32 -14.86
C LEU A 10 -5.87 2.29 -13.34
N GLU A 11 -5.53 1.16 -12.74
CA GLU A 11 -5.54 0.98 -11.29
C GLU A 11 -4.31 0.19 -10.85
N ALA A 12 -3.74 0.59 -9.73
CA ALA A 12 -2.63 -0.08 -9.09
C ALA A 12 -2.89 -0.23 -7.60
N ALA A 13 -2.48 -1.35 -7.03
CA ALA A 13 -2.44 -1.57 -5.60
C ALA A 13 -1.00 -1.84 -5.15
N GLY A 14 -0.51 -1.14 -4.13
CA GLY A 14 0.78 -1.42 -3.51
C GLY A 14 0.72 -2.70 -2.69
N ALA A 15 1.85 -3.37 -2.47
CA ALA A 15 1.89 -4.54 -1.60
C ALA A 15 1.85 -4.14 -0.12
N GLN A 16 1.31 -5.01 0.73
CA GLN A 16 1.48 -4.88 2.18
C GLN A 16 2.95 -5.16 2.59
N GLY A 17 3.36 -4.60 3.72
CA GLY A 17 4.64 -4.96 4.34
C GLY A 17 4.64 -6.38 4.94
N SER A 18 5.84 -6.86 5.27
CA SER A 18 6.02 -8.19 5.86
C SER A 18 5.93 -8.14 7.39
N ASN A 19 5.43 -9.24 7.99
CA ASN A 19 5.24 -9.40 9.43
C ASN A 19 6.27 -10.35 10.07
N ASN A 20 6.87 -9.91 11.16
CA ASN A 20 7.75 -10.72 12.00
C ASN A 20 7.03 -11.10 13.29
N THR A 21 7.20 -12.34 13.76
CA THR A 21 6.53 -12.87 14.96
C THR A 21 6.96 -12.18 16.26
N SER A 22 8.10 -11.51 16.27
CA SER A 22 8.58 -10.70 17.39
C SER A 22 8.03 -9.27 17.40
N SER A 23 7.31 -8.86 16.34
CA SER A 23 6.66 -7.55 16.28
C SER A 23 5.32 -7.56 17.01
N THR A 24 5.05 -6.54 17.83
CA THR A 24 3.76 -6.35 18.49
C THR A 24 2.66 -5.90 17.53
N TYR A 25 3.01 -5.07 16.55
CA TYR A 25 2.05 -4.44 15.66
C TYR A 25 2.26 -4.88 14.22
N ALA A 26 1.15 -5.10 13.51
CA ALA A 26 1.16 -5.51 12.12
C ALA A 26 1.76 -4.44 11.19
N ALA A 27 2.37 -4.93 10.12
CA ALA A 27 2.85 -4.18 8.98
C ALA A 27 1.75 -3.31 8.35
N GLY A 28 2.17 -2.28 7.63
CA GLY A 28 1.28 -1.43 6.86
C GLY A 28 0.70 -2.15 5.64
N LEU A 29 -0.52 -1.75 5.27
CA LEU A 29 -1.20 -2.19 4.07
C LEU A 29 -0.82 -1.32 2.87
N GLY A 30 -0.99 -1.82 1.65
CA GLY A 30 -0.72 -1.04 0.45
C GLY A 30 -1.85 -0.08 0.09
N ALA A 31 -1.54 0.99 -0.64
CA ALA A 31 -2.53 1.90 -1.20
C ALA A 31 -3.24 1.27 -2.42
N LEU A 32 -4.43 1.77 -2.77
CA LEU A 32 -5.15 1.49 -4.01
C LEU A 32 -5.41 2.80 -4.73
N ILE A 33 -4.91 2.92 -5.95
CA ILE A 33 -4.91 4.17 -6.73
C ILE A 33 -5.43 3.86 -8.12
N GLY A 34 -6.43 4.60 -8.59
CA GLY A 34 -6.96 4.42 -9.93
C GLY A 34 -7.49 5.70 -10.56
N GLY A 35 -7.43 5.78 -11.87
CA GLY A 35 -7.86 6.94 -12.64
C GLY A 35 -8.12 6.61 -14.11
N GLN A 36 -8.76 7.55 -14.79
CA GLN A 36 -9.10 7.46 -16.20
C GLN A 36 -8.06 8.19 -17.05
N PHE A 37 -7.60 7.53 -18.11
CA PHE A 37 -6.56 8.01 -19.02
C PHE A 37 -7.03 7.89 -20.47
N SER A 38 -6.59 8.81 -21.32
CA SER A 38 -6.72 8.66 -22.77
C SER A 38 -5.42 8.07 -23.30
N LEU A 39 -5.47 6.85 -23.82
CA LEU A 39 -4.30 6.15 -24.35
C LEU A 39 -4.42 5.98 -25.86
N THR A 40 -3.30 6.13 -26.55
CA THR A 40 -3.21 5.96 -28.01
C THR A 40 -2.82 4.52 -28.34
N ASN A 41 -3.40 3.95 -29.41
CA ASN A 41 -2.97 2.68 -29.98
C ASN A 41 -1.44 2.67 -30.17
N GLY A 42 -0.80 1.56 -29.80
CA GLY A 42 0.64 1.40 -29.93
C GLY A 42 1.47 2.02 -28.80
N ALA A 43 0.88 2.85 -27.92
CA ALA A 43 1.59 3.38 -26.76
C ALA A 43 2.19 2.26 -25.90
N GLN A 44 3.44 2.45 -25.48
CA GLN A 44 4.16 1.54 -24.60
C GLN A 44 3.98 1.97 -23.14
N LEU A 45 3.61 1.01 -22.30
CA LEU A 45 3.51 1.20 -20.86
C LEU A 45 4.58 0.32 -20.19
N ARG A 46 5.21 0.84 -19.14
CA ARG A 46 6.03 0.06 -18.23
C ARG A 46 5.20 -0.25 -16.99
N ILE A 47 5.18 -1.52 -16.59
CA ILE A 47 4.34 -2.00 -15.52
C ILE A 47 5.20 -2.77 -14.53
N LEU A 48 5.04 -2.47 -13.25
CA LEU A 48 5.63 -3.19 -12.14
C LEU A 48 4.55 -3.45 -11.09
N ALA A 49 4.42 -4.69 -10.63
CA ALA A 49 3.54 -5.04 -9.52
C ALA A 49 4.36 -5.28 -8.26
N GLY A 50 3.97 -4.61 -7.17
CA GLY A 50 4.66 -4.70 -5.88
C GLY A 50 4.53 -6.09 -5.26
N GLN A 51 5.57 -6.52 -4.53
CA GLN A 51 5.60 -7.80 -3.84
C GLN A 51 5.53 -7.62 -2.33
N GLN A 52 4.81 -8.52 -1.66
CA GLN A 52 4.99 -8.82 -0.25
C GLN A 52 5.98 -9.99 -0.13
N VAL A 53 7.10 -9.81 0.58
CA VAL A 53 8.15 -10.84 0.66
C VAL A 53 7.72 -12.05 1.49
N SER A 54 7.17 -11.81 2.67
CA SER A 54 6.71 -12.89 3.54
C SER A 54 5.53 -12.47 4.40
N ALA A 55 4.62 -13.42 4.63
CA ALA A 55 3.54 -13.27 5.61
C ALA A 55 4.01 -13.56 7.06
N SER A 56 5.17 -14.22 7.24
CA SER A 56 5.71 -14.59 8.55
C SER A 56 7.24 -14.66 8.56
N GLY A 57 7.86 -14.02 9.57
CA GLY A 57 9.29 -14.15 9.89
C GLY A 57 10.17 -12.97 9.47
N GLY A 58 9.67 -12.05 8.63
CA GLY A 58 10.43 -10.89 8.14
C GLY A 58 9.72 -9.57 8.43
N ASN A 59 10.41 -8.44 8.32
CA ASN A 59 9.83 -7.11 8.59
C ASN A 59 10.27 -6.06 7.56
N GLY A 60 10.51 -6.50 6.31
CA GLY A 60 10.73 -5.59 5.19
C GLY A 60 9.45 -4.89 4.74
N GLY A 61 9.60 -3.72 4.15
CA GLY A 61 8.50 -2.97 3.53
C GLY A 61 7.99 -3.65 2.26
N GLY A 62 6.71 -3.46 1.97
CA GLY A 62 6.07 -3.88 0.73
C GLY A 62 6.48 -2.97 -0.42
N GLY A 63 6.55 -3.52 -1.63
CA GLY A 63 6.84 -2.73 -2.81
C GLY A 63 5.63 -1.97 -3.36
N GLY A 64 5.91 -0.86 -4.05
CA GLY A 64 4.91 -0.12 -4.80
C GLY A 64 4.58 -0.80 -6.14
N SER A 65 3.41 -0.47 -6.68
CA SER A 65 3.00 -0.88 -8.04
C SER A 65 2.97 0.35 -8.95
N PHE A 66 3.51 0.22 -10.16
CA PHE A 66 3.78 1.33 -11.07
C PHE A 66 3.17 1.05 -12.44
N VAL A 67 2.56 2.09 -13.01
CA VAL A 67 2.24 2.19 -14.43
C VAL A 67 2.79 3.51 -14.92
N THR A 68 3.78 3.45 -15.81
CA THR A 68 4.40 4.63 -16.43
C THR A 68 4.33 4.51 -17.94
N ASP A 69 4.58 5.62 -18.64
CA ASP A 69 4.90 5.57 -20.06
C ASP A 69 6.30 4.98 -20.31
N SER A 70 6.69 4.90 -21.59
CA SER A 70 8.01 4.43 -22.02
C SER A 70 9.19 5.30 -21.56
N SER A 71 8.92 6.50 -21.07
CA SER A 71 9.89 7.50 -20.61
C SER A 71 9.98 7.57 -19.08
N ASN A 72 9.32 6.63 -18.38
CA ASN A 72 9.15 6.60 -16.91
C ASN A 72 8.30 7.74 -16.34
N SER A 73 7.51 8.43 -17.16
CA SER A 73 6.53 9.41 -16.65
C SER A 73 5.37 8.66 -15.98
N PRO A 74 5.05 8.93 -14.71
CA PRO A 74 4.06 8.15 -13.97
C PRO A 74 2.64 8.45 -14.47
N LEU A 75 1.86 7.40 -14.66
CA LEU A 75 0.41 7.49 -14.88
C LEU A 75 -0.31 7.22 -13.56
N VAL A 76 -0.09 6.02 -13.01
CA VAL A 76 -0.61 5.59 -11.72
C VAL A 76 0.50 4.88 -10.96
N VAL A 77 0.70 5.25 -9.70
CA VAL A 77 1.61 4.57 -8.78
C VAL A 77 0.91 4.40 -7.44
N ALA A 78 0.92 3.18 -6.90
CA ALA A 78 0.38 2.89 -5.58
C ALA A 78 1.50 2.51 -4.62
N GLY A 79 1.61 3.24 -3.52
CA GLY A 79 2.60 3.00 -2.48
C GLY A 79 2.37 1.71 -1.71
N GLY A 80 3.44 0.99 -1.41
CA GLY A 80 3.45 -0.18 -0.54
C GLY A 80 3.47 0.19 0.94
N GLY A 81 3.05 -0.74 1.81
CA GLY A 81 3.08 -0.54 3.26
C GLY A 81 4.45 -0.80 3.87
N ALA A 82 4.69 -0.24 5.06
CA ALA A 82 5.89 -0.47 5.85
C ALA A 82 5.91 -1.87 6.49
N GLY A 83 7.10 -2.36 6.85
CA GLY A 83 7.25 -3.57 7.64
C GLY A 83 6.78 -3.42 9.10
N SER A 84 6.53 -4.55 9.76
CA SER A 84 6.07 -4.59 11.16
C SER A 84 7.10 -4.09 12.18
N GLY A 85 6.64 -3.75 13.39
CA GLY A 85 7.51 -3.33 14.50
C GLY A 85 6.82 -3.36 15.87
N ASN A 86 7.54 -2.88 16.89
CA ASN A 86 7.08 -2.79 18.29
C ASN A 86 6.54 -1.42 18.68
N LEU A 87 6.80 -0.40 17.88
CA LEU A 87 6.21 0.92 18.03
C LEU A 87 5.33 1.21 16.82
N ASP A 88 4.02 1.31 17.04
CA ASP A 88 3.06 1.61 15.99
C ASP A 88 3.32 2.97 15.33
N ASN A 89 2.85 3.13 14.11
CA ASN A 89 3.02 4.34 13.31
C ASN A 89 1.72 4.67 12.54
N PRO A 90 0.62 4.96 13.27
CA PRO A 90 -0.70 5.16 12.69
C PRO A 90 -0.69 6.33 11.70
N GLY A 91 -1.30 6.12 10.54
CA GLY A 91 -1.37 7.11 9.46
C GLY A 91 -0.11 7.21 8.60
N ALA A 92 1.04 6.68 9.02
CA ALA A 92 2.29 6.75 8.26
C ALA A 92 2.82 5.39 7.80
N LYS A 93 2.45 4.27 8.45
CA LYS A 93 2.91 2.92 8.05
C LYS A 93 2.28 2.39 6.77
N ASP A 94 1.04 2.76 6.48
CA ASP A 94 0.34 2.29 5.30
C ASP A 94 0.83 3.00 4.04
N GLY A 95 0.65 2.38 2.87
CA GLY A 95 0.79 3.04 1.59
C GLY A 95 -0.11 4.27 1.54
N GLN A 96 0.50 5.42 1.24
CA GLN A 96 -0.14 6.72 1.32
C GLN A 96 -0.94 6.99 0.05
N ALA A 97 -2.11 7.65 0.17
CA ALA A 97 -2.89 8.08 -0.99
C ALA A 97 -2.27 9.30 -1.72
N GLY A 98 -1.50 10.10 -0.98
CA GLY A 98 -0.79 11.28 -1.50
C GLY A 98 0.65 10.96 -1.93
N ASN A 99 1.30 11.96 -2.53
CA ASN A 99 2.61 11.82 -3.16
C ASN A 99 3.79 11.62 -2.19
N ALA A 100 3.66 12.07 -0.95
CA ALA A 100 4.71 11.91 0.04
C ALA A 100 4.69 10.50 0.64
N GLY A 101 5.87 9.94 0.90
CA GLY A 101 6.00 8.76 1.73
C GLY A 101 5.75 9.09 3.21
N GLY A 102 5.35 8.10 3.99
CA GLY A 102 5.29 8.20 5.44
C GLY A 102 6.70 8.27 6.06
N ALA A 103 6.82 8.94 7.20
CA ALA A 103 8.02 8.87 8.03
C ALA A 103 8.05 7.57 8.85
N GLY A 104 9.24 7.06 9.14
CA GLY A 104 9.43 5.94 10.07
C GLY A 104 9.30 6.39 11.54
N SER A 105 8.86 5.49 12.41
CA SER A 105 8.76 5.72 13.85
C SER A 105 10.05 5.31 14.58
N GLY A 106 10.11 5.58 15.89
CA GLY A 106 11.23 5.14 16.75
C GLY A 106 12.56 5.84 16.43
N GLY A 107 12.51 7.11 16.02
CA GLY A 107 13.69 7.86 15.54
C GLY A 107 14.10 7.47 14.11
N GLY A 108 13.17 6.91 13.33
CA GLY A 108 13.34 6.58 11.92
C GLY A 108 13.51 7.80 11.01
N GLY A 109 13.66 7.54 9.72
CA GLY A 109 13.87 8.58 8.72
C GLY A 109 12.57 9.16 8.16
N ALA A 110 12.70 10.24 7.41
CA ALA A 110 11.58 10.88 6.73
C ALA A 110 11.18 10.09 5.48
N GLY A 111 9.90 10.16 5.12
CA GLY A 111 9.45 9.74 3.80
C GLY A 111 10.00 10.64 2.70
N GLY A 112 10.19 10.08 1.53
CA GLY A 112 10.56 10.83 0.33
C GLY A 112 9.42 11.73 -0.13
N THR A 113 9.76 12.70 -0.97
CA THR A 113 8.82 13.59 -1.64
C THR A 113 9.18 13.71 -3.10
N ALA A 114 8.23 14.13 -3.94
CA ALA A 114 8.47 14.43 -5.36
C ALA A 114 9.19 13.33 -6.16
N GLY A 115 8.93 12.05 -5.87
CA GLY A 115 9.53 10.94 -6.59
C GLY A 115 10.76 10.33 -5.91
N GLN A 116 11.27 10.96 -4.85
CA GLN A 116 12.49 10.54 -4.18
C GLN A 116 12.25 9.36 -3.23
N GLY A 117 13.28 8.54 -3.02
CA GLY A 117 13.32 7.53 -1.97
C GLY A 117 13.28 8.14 -0.56
N GLY A 118 12.93 7.32 0.42
CA GLY A 118 12.93 7.72 1.84
C GLY A 118 14.33 7.80 2.43
N SER A 119 14.44 8.42 3.61
CA SER A 119 15.68 8.51 4.38
C SER A 119 15.66 7.59 5.60
N VAL A 120 16.78 7.52 6.30
CA VAL A 120 16.95 6.87 7.60
C VAL A 120 17.25 7.91 8.69
N GLY A 121 17.00 7.56 9.95
CA GLY A 121 17.28 8.43 11.10
C GLY A 121 18.77 8.70 11.31
N ALA A 122 19.09 9.78 12.04
CA ALA A 122 20.47 10.27 12.19
C ALA A 122 21.36 9.45 13.14
N SER A 123 20.79 8.58 13.99
CA SER A 123 21.57 7.82 14.98
C SER A 123 20.87 6.55 15.45
N GLY A 124 21.68 5.56 15.87
CA GLY A 124 21.21 4.25 16.34
C GLY A 124 21.18 3.20 15.22
N PHE A 125 20.40 2.13 15.42
CA PHE A 125 20.13 1.14 14.38
C PHE A 125 18.90 1.57 13.55
N GLN A 126 19.03 1.54 12.22
CA GLN A 126 17.95 1.83 11.27
C GLN A 126 17.77 0.68 10.28
N SER A 127 16.52 0.47 9.90
CA SER A 127 16.13 -0.34 8.73
C SER A 127 16.38 0.42 7.42
N GLY A 128 16.28 -0.27 6.29
CA GLY A 128 16.36 0.36 4.98
C GLY A 128 15.09 1.15 4.64
N ALA A 129 15.26 2.30 3.98
CA ALA A 129 14.15 3.09 3.49
C ALA A 129 13.61 2.56 2.15
N GLY A 130 12.38 2.93 1.80
CA GLY A 130 11.78 2.58 0.52
C GLY A 130 12.37 3.39 -0.65
N GLY A 131 12.45 2.77 -1.81
CA GLY A 131 12.74 3.41 -3.09
C GLY A 131 11.53 4.20 -3.61
N GLY A 132 11.82 5.31 -4.28
CA GLY A 132 10.84 6.11 -4.98
C GLY A 132 10.75 5.76 -6.47
N LEU A 133 10.10 6.62 -7.24
CA LEU A 133 10.13 6.59 -8.69
C LEU A 133 11.55 6.87 -9.20
N LEU A 134 12.22 7.89 -8.65
CA LEU A 134 13.43 8.51 -9.20
C LEU A 134 14.72 8.09 -8.50
N THR A 135 14.69 7.87 -7.18
CA THR A 135 15.89 7.52 -6.41
C THR A 135 15.66 6.36 -5.47
N ASN A 136 16.75 5.64 -5.19
CA ASN A 136 16.75 4.56 -4.21
C ASN A 136 16.43 5.13 -2.82
N GLY A 137 15.92 4.27 -1.95
CA GLY A 137 15.85 4.56 -0.52
C GLY A 137 17.24 4.55 0.09
N ALA A 138 17.43 5.32 1.16
CA ALA A 138 18.66 5.28 1.94
C ALA A 138 18.88 3.89 2.58
N ASP A 139 20.14 3.48 2.61
CA ASP A 139 20.56 2.27 3.32
C ASP A 139 20.46 2.48 4.83
N GLY A 140 20.10 1.40 5.52
CA GLY A 140 20.07 1.33 6.97
C GLY A 140 21.43 0.96 7.55
N TRP A 141 21.42 0.44 8.77
CA TRP A 141 22.64 0.04 9.45
C TRP A 141 23.17 -1.30 8.92
N THR A 142 24.49 -1.44 8.79
CA THR A 142 25.20 -2.67 8.38
C THR A 142 24.79 -3.21 6.99
N THR A 143 24.20 -4.41 6.91
CA THR A 143 23.84 -5.08 5.67
C THR A 143 22.46 -4.69 5.15
N ASN A 144 21.74 -3.84 5.89
CA ASN A 144 20.38 -3.46 5.57
C ASN A 144 20.38 -2.37 4.51
N THR A 145 19.93 -2.69 3.31
CA THR A 145 19.87 -1.71 2.21
C THR A 145 18.47 -1.14 2.05
N GLY A 146 18.39 0.05 1.47
CA GLY A 146 17.16 0.62 0.97
C GLY A 146 16.65 -0.14 -0.26
N GLY A 147 15.39 0.08 -0.61
CA GLY A 147 14.82 -0.40 -1.87
C GLY A 147 15.33 0.40 -3.06
N LEU A 148 15.54 -0.26 -4.20
CA LEU A 148 15.89 0.43 -5.44
C LEU A 148 14.69 1.20 -6.01
N ALA A 149 14.98 2.31 -6.67
CA ALA A 149 14.01 3.10 -7.38
C ALA A 149 13.34 2.30 -8.51
N PHE A 150 12.14 2.69 -8.94
CA PHE A 150 11.52 2.16 -10.15
C PHE A 150 12.44 2.27 -11.37
N VAL A 151 13.06 3.45 -11.58
CA VAL A 151 13.98 3.68 -12.70
C VAL A 151 15.25 2.81 -12.65
N ASN A 152 15.55 2.23 -11.49
CA ASN A 152 16.69 1.33 -11.25
C ASN A 152 16.25 -0.14 -11.14
N GLY A 153 15.06 -0.48 -11.64
CA GLY A 153 14.53 -1.84 -11.69
C GLY A 153 13.71 -2.27 -10.47
N GLY A 154 13.58 -1.42 -9.44
CA GLY A 154 12.63 -1.63 -8.35
C GLY A 154 12.92 -2.83 -7.43
N ALA A 155 14.14 -3.37 -7.42
CA ALA A 155 14.48 -4.45 -6.49
C ALA A 155 14.27 -4.01 -5.04
N GLY A 156 13.78 -4.91 -4.19
CA GLY A 156 13.66 -4.65 -2.76
C GLY A 156 15.02 -4.61 -2.06
N GLY A 157 15.07 -3.97 -0.90
CA GLY A 157 16.27 -3.87 -0.08
C GLY A 157 16.72 -5.24 0.44
N SER A 158 18.02 -5.45 0.48
CA SER A 158 18.64 -6.66 0.99
C SER A 158 18.89 -6.57 2.49
N ALA A 159 18.69 -7.67 3.19
CA ALA A 159 19.13 -7.90 4.56
C ALA A 159 19.33 -9.41 4.77
N ASN A 160 19.86 -9.79 5.93
CA ASN A 160 19.85 -11.21 6.32
C ASN A 160 18.41 -11.72 6.29
N ALA A 161 18.19 -12.82 5.55
CA ALA A 161 16.86 -13.38 5.38
C ALA A 161 16.21 -13.65 6.76
N PRO A 162 14.90 -13.40 6.92
CA PRO A 162 13.93 -13.08 5.86
C PRO A 162 13.49 -11.59 5.81
N ALA A 163 14.31 -10.62 6.24
CA ALA A 163 13.89 -9.21 6.32
C ALA A 163 14.09 -8.37 5.06
N SER A 164 14.31 -8.99 3.90
CA SER A 164 14.38 -8.26 2.64
C SER A 164 13.08 -7.48 2.37
N GLY A 165 13.21 -6.34 1.70
CA GLY A 165 12.08 -5.57 1.20
C GLY A 165 11.49 -6.18 -0.07
N GLY A 166 10.22 -5.83 -0.36
CA GLY A 166 9.50 -6.32 -1.54
C GLY A 166 9.99 -5.70 -2.84
N PHE A 167 9.92 -6.48 -3.93
CA PHE A 167 10.01 -5.93 -5.29
C PHE A 167 8.98 -4.82 -5.50
N GLY A 168 9.37 -3.74 -6.16
CA GLY A 168 8.69 -2.44 -6.13
C GLY A 168 9.32 -1.45 -5.16
N GLY A 169 10.57 -1.66 -4.75
CA GLY A 169 11.36 -0.73 -3.95
C GLY A 169 11.07 -0.75 -2.45
N GLY A 170 10.55 -1.84 -1.88
CA GLY A 170 10.44 -1.96 -0.42
C GLY A 170 11.84 -1.97 0.23
N GLY A 171 12.02 -1.27 1.33
CA GLY A 171 13.23 -1.27 2.14
C GLY A 171 13.35 -2.51 3.03
N SER A 172 14.57 -2.91 3.36
CA SER A 172 14.81 -4.04 4.27
C SER A 172 14.47 -3.72 5.73
N GLY A 173 14.01 -4.70 6.49
CA GLY A 173 13.84 -4.62 7.95
C GLY A 173 15.03 -5.22 8.72
N SER A 174 14.89 -5.34 10.03
CA SER A 174 15.95 -5.85 10.92
C SER A 174 15.96 -7.36 11.20
N SER A 175 15.01 -8.13 10.65
CA SER A 175 14.71 -9.52 11.05
C SER A 175 14.25 -9.66 12.51
N TYR A 176 13.79 -8.55 13.11
CA TYR A 176 13.32 -8.52 14.49
C TYR A 176 12.16 -7.50 14.63
N VAL A 177 12.42 -6.34 15.23
CA VAL A 177 11.37 -5.38 15.62
C VAL A 177 11.43 -4.04 14.90
N VAL A 178 12.38 -3.84 13.97
CA VAL A 178 12.50 -2.58 13.21
C VAL A 178 12.13 -2.79 11.75
N GLY A 179 11.00 -2.20 11.34
CA GLY A 179 10.39 -2.42 10.04
C GLY A 179 10.97 -1.52 8.94
N GLY A 180 11.15 -2.06 7.73
CA GLY A 180 11.61 -1.31 6.57
C GLY A 180 10.53 -0.41 5.96
N GLY A 181 10.95 0.62 5.21
CA GLY A 181 10.05 1.54 4.52
C GLY A 181 9.38 0.94 3.28
N GLY A 182 8.14 1.31 2.98
CA GLY A 182 7.43 0.88 1.76
C GLY A 182 7.92 1.59 0.50
N GLY A 183 7.93 0.91 -0.63
CA GLY A 183 8.26 1.50 -1.94
C GLY A 183 7.07 2.24 -2.56
N GLY A 184 7.29 3.16 -3.50
CA GLY A 184 6.19 3.88 -4.14
C GLY A 184 6.62 5.01 -5.07
N TYR A 185 5.72 5.95 -5.34
CA TYR A 185 6.06 7.18 -6.06
C TYR A 185 7.16 7.92 -5.32
N SER A 186 6.94 8.16 -4.03
CA SER A 186 8.03 8.50 -3.11
C SER A 186 8.21 7.35 -2.12
N GLY A 187 9.46 7.03 -1.76
CA GLY A 187 9.72 5.95 -0.82
C GLY A 187 9.35 6.32 0.61
N GLY A 188 8.97 5.35 1.44
CA GLY A 188 8.76 5.55 2.87
C GLY A 188 10.08 5.58 3.66
N GLY A 189 10.11 6.29 4.79
CA GLY A 189 11.28 6.33 5.66
C GLY A 189 11.55 5.00 6.36
N GLY A 190 12.82 4.69 6.66
CA GLY A 190 13.17 3.51 7.46
C GLY A 190 12.78 3.69 8.92
N GLY A 191 12.33 2.63 9.59
CA GLY A 191 12.13 2.61 11.05
C GLY A 191 13.44 2.63 11.84
N GLY A 192 13.38 3.16 13.07
CA GLY A 192 14.52 3.26 13.99
C GLY A 192 14.36 2.42 15.27
N ASN A 193 15.46 2.09 15.94
CA ASN A 193 15.46 1.15 17.08
C ASN A 193 15.11 1.76 18.46
N ALA A 194 14.73 3.04 18.57
CA ALA A 194 14.48 3.64 19.90
C ALA A 194 13.37 2.91 20.69
N ALA A 195 12.49 2.18 20.00
CA ALA A 195 11.52 1.25 20.59
C ALA A 195 11.08 0.12 19.63
N GLY A 196 11.91 -0.22 18.62
CA GLY A 196 11.48 -1.09 17.52
C GLY A 196 10.48 -0.42 16.58
N GLY A 197 10.88 0.69 15.97
CA GLY A 197 10.04 1.49 15.08
C GLY A 197 9.71 0.80 13.75
N MET A 198 8.53 1.10 13.24
CA MET A 198 8.13 0.77 11.87
C MET A 198 8.71 1.76 10.89
N GLY A 199 8.83 1.34 9.63
CA GLY A 199 9.01 2.27 8.53
C GLY A 199 7.76 3.09 8.27
N GLY A 200 7.87 4.03 7.32
CA GLY A 200 6.72 4.64 6.68
C GLY A 200 6.35 3.90 5.39
N GLY A 201 5.09 3.95 4.98
CA GLY A 201 4.63 3.45 3.69
C GLY A 201 5.01 4.39 2.55
N GLY A 202 5.02 3.87 1.33
CA GLY A 202 5.33 4.64 0.12
C GLY A 202 4.23 5.63 -0.25
N GLY A 203 4.61 6.73 -0.88
CA GLY A 203 3.72 7.68 -1.54
C GLY A 203 3.13 7.12 -2.83
N SER A 204 2.02 7.70 -3.27
CA SER A 204 1.29 7.33 -4.49
C SER A 204 1.23 8.45 -5.52
N PHE A 205 0.79 8.16 -6.73
CA PHE A 205 0.59 9.14 -7.79
C PHE A 205 -0.61 8.78 -8.66
N ASN A 206 -1.41 9.78 -9.03
CA ASN A 206 -2.48 9.63 -10.01
C ASN A 206 -2.52 10.84 -10.94
N GLY A 207 -2.16 10.62 -12.21
CA GLY A 207 -2.22 11.64 -13.27
C GLY A 207 -3.51 11.60 -14.10
N GLY A 208 -4.47 10.75 -13.72
CA GLY A 208 -5.71 10.53 -14.46
C GLY A 208 -6.88 11.36 -13.96
N ALA A 209 -7.92 11.45 -14.77
CA ALA A 209 -9.21 12.01 -14.35
C ALA A 209 -9.97 11.01 -13.46
N SER A 210 -11.06 11.46 -12.80
CA SER A 210 -11.94 10.59 -12.01
C SER A 210 -11.20 9.78 -10.94
N ALA A 211 -10.23 10.42 -10.25
CA ALA A 211 -9.33 9.77 -9.33
C ALA A 211 -10.07 9.03 -8.19
N SER A 212 -9.67 7.79 -7.94
CA SER A 212 -10.07 6.97 -6.80
C SER A 212 -8.81 6.53 -6.06
N ASN A 213 -8.51 7.20 -4.95
CA ASN A 213 -7.27 6.99 -4.19
C ASN A 213 -7.63 6.62 -2.75
N GLN A 214 -7.15 5.47 -2.28
CA GLN A 214 -7.37 4.97 -0.93
C GLN A 214 -6.04 4.53 -0.33
N ALA A 215 -5.72 5.04 0.86
CA ALA A 215 -4.54 4.62 1.62
C ALA A 215 -4.84 3.32 2.37
N GLY A 216 -3.85 2.43 2.46
CA GLY A 216 -3.88 1.29 3.38
C GLY A 216 -5.06 0.32 3.25
N VAL A 217 -5.45 -0.05 2.03
CA VAL A 217 -6.57 -0.98 1.78
C VAL A 217 -6.16 -2.32 1.18
N ASN A 218 -4.99 -2.41 0.54
CA ASN A 218 -4.56 -3.64 -0.11
C ASN A 218 -3.77 -4.54 0.83
N THR A 219 -4.25 -5.78 0.95
CA THR A 219 -3.54 -6.87 1.63
C THR A 219 -2.86 -7.75 0.58
N GLY A 220 -1.80 -8.45 0.98
CA GLY A 220 -1.03 -9.32 0.10
C GLY A 220 -0.13 -8.58 -0.89
N ASN A 221 0.10 -9.22 -2.02
CA ASN A 221 0.86 -8.64 -3.14
C ASN A 221 0.12 -7.46 -3.78
N GLY A 222 0.88 -6.58 -4.40
CA GLY A 222 0.36 -5.54 -5.26
C GLY A 222 -0.11 -6.09 -6.61
N TYR A 223 -0.89 -5.29 -7.33
CA TYR A 223 -1.36 -5.62 -8.67
C TYR A 223 -1.52 -4.36 -9.52
N VAL A 224 -1.67 -4.56 -10.83
CA VAL A 224 -2.08 -3.53 -11.80
C VAL A 224 -3.25 -4.06 -12.62
N ARG A 225 -4.29 -3.23 -12.78
CA ARG A 225 -5.49 -3.52 -13.56
C ARG A 225 -5.68 -2.43 -14.62
N ILE A 226 -5.90 -2.86 -15.86
CA ILE A 226 -6.11 -1.99 -17.03
C ILE A 226 -7.40 -2.39 -17.71
N CYS A 227 -8.37 -1.49 -17.79
CA CYS A 227 -9.68 -1.76 -18.38
C CYS A 227 -10.01 -0.72 -19.46
N SER A 228 -10.50 -1.16 -20.62
CA SER A 228 -10.86 -0.28 -21.75
C SER A 228 -12.21 0.43 -21.58
N ALA A 229 -12.70 0.56 -20.35
CA ALA A 229 -13.99 1.18 -20.03
C ALA A 229 -13.78 2.49 -19.25
N ALA A 230 -14.64 3.47 -19.54
CA ALA A 230 -14.60 4.83 -18.97
C ALA A 230 -14.97 4.92 -17.47
N ALA A 231 -15.31 3.80 -16.82
CA ALA A 231 -15.71 3.76 -15.42
C ALA A 231 -14.87 2.74 -14.63
N PRO A 232 -14.63 2.98 -13.32
CA PRO A 232 -13.95 2.02 -12.45
C PRO A 232 -14.68 0.67 -12.52
N PRO A 233 -13.99 -0.45 -12.76
CA PRO A 233 -14.60 -1.75 -12.58
C PRO A 233 -15.04 -1.88 -11.11
N ALA A 234 -16.11 -2.64 -10.85
CA ALA A 234 -16.49 -2.96 -9.48
C ALA A 234 -15.25 -3.44 -8.69
N PRO A 235 -15.08 -2.99 -7.42
CA PRO A 235 -13.97 -3.46 -6.60
C PRO A 235 -13.98 -4.99 -6.54
N PRO A 236 -12.81 -5.65 -6.48
CA PRO A 236 -12.77 -7.09 -6.30
C PRO A 236 -13.62 -7.46 -5.07
N PRO A 237 -14.37 -8.59 -5.11
CA PRO A 237 -15.14 -9.00 -3.95
C PRO A 237 -14.20 -9.08 -2.76
N ALA A 238 -14.50 -8.33 -1.70
CA ALA A 238 -13.79 -8.46 -0.46
C ALA A 238 -13.84 -9.94 -0.08
N THR A 239 -12.68 -10.59 0.06
CA THR A 239 -12.62 -11.86 0.76
C THR A 239 -13.04 -11.56 2.18
N VAL A 240 -14.31 -11.83 2.49
CA VAL A 240 -14.79 -11.87 3.86
C VAL A 240 -13.95 -12.96 4.51
N GLN A 241 -12.95 -12.56 5.31
CA GLN A 241 -12.37 -13.50 6.27
C GLN A 241 -13.54 -13.97 7.12
N ALA A 242 -13.83 -15.26 7.06
CA ALA A 242 -14.79 -15.87 7.95
C ALA A 242 -14.34 -15.52 9.36
N VAL A 243 -15.10 -14.66 10.04
CA VAL A 243 -14.96 -14.48 11.48
C VAL A 243 -15.14 -15.88 12.07
N PRO A 244 -14.16 -16.41 12.82
CA PRO A 244 -14.36 -17.67 13.51
C PRO A 244 -15.54 -17.47 14.45
N VAL A 245 -16.66 -18.12 14.15
CA VAL A 245 -17.83 -18.12 15.04
C VAL A 245 -17.51 -19.09 16.18
N GLY A 246 -16.62 -18.65 17.07
CA GLY A 246 -16.21 -19.36 18.26
C GLY A 246 -16.81 -18.70 19.49
N GLY A 247 -18.02 -19.11 19.86
CA GLY A 247 -18.64 -18.77 21.14
C GLY A 247 -20.08 -18.26 21.00
N PRO A 248 -21.03 -18.74 21.83
CA PRO A 248 -22.40 -18.23 21.82
C PRO A 248 -22.43 -16.80 22.37
N TRP A 249 -23.51 -16.05 22.08
CA TRP A 249 -23.78 -14.66 22.46
C TRP A 249 -23.05 -13.63 21.55
N VAL A 250 -23.65 -12.72 20.79
CA VAL A 250 -24.98 -12.07 20.78
C VAL A 250 -25.30 -11.61 19.35
N LEU A 251 -26.55 -11.81 18.91
CA LEU A 251 -27.13 -11.25 17.69
C LEU A 251 -27.85 -9.93 18.02
N SER A 252 -27.27 -8.79 17.66
CA SER A 252 -28.05 -7.54 17.53
C SER A 252 -27.29 -6.46 16.76
N ALA A 253 -27.56 -6.36 15.46
CA ALA A 253 -27.73 -5.10 14.70
C ALA A 253 -27.63 -5.39 13.19
N LEU A 254 -28.75 -5.78 12.58
CA LEU A 254 -28.93 -5.65 11.13
C LEU A 254 -30.34 -5.10 10.92
N GLY A 255 -30.44 -3.82 10.57
CA GLY A 255 -31.75 -3.21 10.34
C GLY A 255 -31.73 -1.70 10.20
N ALA A 256 -30.94 -1.15 9.27
CA ALA A 256 -31.16 0.21 8.78
C ALA A 256 -30.49 0.44 7.41
N MET A 257 -31.15 0.02 6.33
CA MET A 257 -31.22 0.78 5.06
C MET A 257 -31.99 -0.03 4.03
N LEU A 258 -33.31 0.16 3.96
CA LEU A 258 -34.07 0.06 2.72
C LEU A 258 -35.43 0.71 2.96
N GLY A 259 -35.48 2.03 2.77
CA GLY A 259 -36.74 2.68 2.47
C GLY A 259 -37.10 2.38 1.03
N LEU A 260 -38.29 1.84 0.78
CA LEU A 260 -39.10 2.22 -0.39
C LEU A 260 -40.52 1.67 -0.28
N LEU A 261 -41.45 2.56 -0.62
CA LEU A 261 -42.80 2.31 -1.16
C LEU A 261 -43.87 1.79 -0.20
N GLY A 262 -44.87 2.65 -0.02
CA GLY A 262 -45.99 2.41 0.85
C GLY A 262 -47.06 1.50 0.26
N TRP A 263 -47.90 1.01 1.16
CA TRP A 263 -49.28 0.72 0.83
C TRP A 263 -50.16 0.98 2.04
N ARG A 264 -51.09 1.91 1.89
CA ARG A 264 -52.23 2.12 2.77
C ARG A 264 -53.15 0.90 2.63
N ALA A 265 -53.44 0.22 3.73
CA ALA A 265 -54.65 -0.60 3.83
C ALA A 265 -55.43 -0.20 5.08
N ARG A 266 -56.51 0.55 4.86
CA ARG A 266 -57.61 0.72 5.82
C ARG A 266 -58.20 -0.66 6.15
N ARG A 267 -58.43 -0.95 7.43
CA ARG A 267 -59.63 -1.69 7.86
C ARG A 267 -60.25 -1.03 9.09
N ARG A 268 -61.51 -0.62 8.89
CA ARG A 268 -62.50 -0.32 9.93
C ARG A 268 -63.01 -1.64 10.54
N SER A 269 -63.55 -1.50 11.75
CA SER A 269 -64.48 -2.35 12.54
C SER A 269 -63.80 -2.91 13.79
N GLY A 270 -64.26 -2.70 15.02
CA GLY A 270 -65.49 -2.14 15.55
C GLY A 270 -65.78 -2.80 16.91
N VAL A 271 -66.38 -2.03 17.83
CA VAL A 271 -67.23 -2.44 18.96
C VAL A 271 -66.60 -2.98 20.27
N GLY A 272 -66.99 -2.32 21.37
CA GLY A 272 -67.11 -2.83 22.76
C GLY A 272 -65.99 -2.35 23.68
N ARG A 273 -66.19 -1.57 24.75
CA ARG A 273 -67.36 -1.10 25.51
C ARG A 273 -67.10 0.35 25.95
#